data_AF-A0A0P9EA24-F1
#
_entry.id   AF-A0A0P9EA24-F1
#
_cell.length_a   1.000
_cell.length_b   1.000
_cell.length_c   1.000
_cell.angle_alpha   90.00
_cell.angle_beta   90.00
_cell.angle_gamma   90.00
#
_symmetry.space_group_name_H-M   'P 1'
#
loop_
_entity.id
_entity.type
_entity.pdbx_description
1 polymer ?
#
loop_
_entity_poly.entity_id
_entity_poly.type
_entity_poly.pdbx_seq_one_letter_code
_entity_poly.pdbx_strand_id
1 'polypeptide(L)' 'MTKLAMAIERALQSLHEALDDARKRGEEEEEFFRRTAEACMSLAGALEAMRVYGKIDPETYMKIRKNLLGEIVKTE' A
#
# COMPACT_ATOMS: atom_id res chain seq x y z
N MET A 1 -11.41 13.69 2.28
CA MET A 1 -11.00 12.30 1.95
C MET A 1 -11.83 11.79 0.77
N THR A 2 -11.20 11.50 -0.38
CA THR A 2 -11.92 10.96 -1.54
C THR A 2 -12.16 9.46 -1.36
N LYS A 3 -13.33 8.95 -1.79
CA LYS A 3 -13.69 7.51 -1.68
C LYS A 3 -12.64 6.59 -2.32
N LEU A 4 -12.00 7.06 -3.40
CA LEU A 4 -10.95 6.34 -4.11
C LEU A 4 -9.67 6.19 -3.27
N ALA A 5 -9.22 7.24 -2.59
CA ALA A 5 -8.02 7.19 -1.75
C ALA A 5 -8.18 6.19 -0.60
N MET A 6 -9.37 6.18 0.03
CA MET A 6 -9.70 5.18 1.06
C MET A 6 -9.76 3.76 0.52
N ALA A 7 -10.26 3.57 -0.70
CA ALA A 7 -10.29 2.26 -1.34
C ALA A 7 -8.87 1.75 -1.63
N ILE A 8 -7.98 2.63 -2.09
CA ILE A 8 -6.55 2.32 -2.31
C ILE A 8 -5.88 1.95 -0.99
N GLU A 9 -6.07 2.73 0.07
CA GLU A 9 -5.52 2.45 1.41
C GLU A 9 -5.94 1.06 1.91
N ARG A 10 -7.24 0.74 1.84
CA ARG A 10 -7.76 -0.57 2.26
C ARG A 10 -7.22 -1.71 1.42
N ALA A 11 -7.15 -1.54 0.10
CA ALA A 11 -6.63 -2.56 -0.80
C ALA A 11 -5.17 -2.88 -0.49
N LEU A 12 -4.34 -1.85 -0.29
CA LEU A 12 -2.94 -2.04 0.09
C LEU A 12 -2.79 -2.71 1.45
N GLN A 13 -3.61 -2.33 2.43
CA GLN A 13 -3.60 -2.97 3.75
C GLN A 13 -3.94 -4.47 3.65
N SER A 14 -4.98 -4.83 2.89
CA SER A 14 -5.34 -6.24 2.68
C SER A 14 -4.25 -7.03 1.95
N LEU A 15 -3.52 -6.42 1.00
CA LEU A 15 -2.40 -7.09 0.32
C LEU A 15 -1.23 -7.34 1.28
N HIS A 16 -0.89 -6.38 2.14
CA HIS A 16 0.15 -6.57 3.16
C HIS A 16 -0.23 -7.67 4.17
N GLU A 17 -1.46 -7.67 4.67
CA GLU A 17 -1.96 -8.72 5.56
C GLU A 17 -1.89 -10.10 4.90
N ALA A 18 -2.28 -10.21 3.63
CA ALA A 18 -2.19 -11.45 2.87
C ALA A 18 -0.74 -11.94 2.69
N LEU A 19 0.21 -11.02 2.43
CA LEU A 19 1.63 -11.35 2.35
C LEU A 19 2.18 -11.85 3.67
N ASP A 20 1.85 -11.19 4.77
CA ASP A 20 2.31 -11.57 6.10
C ASP A 20 1.75 -12.92 6.52
N ASP A 21 0.49 -13.22 6.20
CA ASP A 21 -0.11 -14.52 6.46
C ASP A 21 0.48 -15.63 5.59
N ALA A 22 0.76 -15.36 4.30
CA ALA A 22 1.45 -16.31 3.42
C ALA A 22 2.85 -16.65 3.96
N ARG A 23 3.60 -15.64 4.43
CA ARG A 23 4.90 -15.84 5.09
C ARG A 23 4.79 -16.68 6.36
N LYS A 24 3.80 -16.44 7.21
CA LYS A 24 3.58 -17.26 8.43
C LYS A 24 3.24 -18.71 8.11
N ARG A 25 2.57 -18.97 6.98
CA ARG A 25 2.24 -20.32 6.50
C ARG A 25 3.41 -21.03 5.82
N GLY A 26 4.53 -20.34 5.59
CA GLY A 26 5.69 -20.89 4.89
C GLY A 26 5.42 -21.10 3.39
N GLU A 27 4.54 -20.30 2.80
CA GLU A 27 4.33 -20.33 1.35
C GLU A 27 5.58 -19.79 0.64
N GLU A 28 6.09 -20.54 -0.33
CA GLU A 28 7.29 -20.21 -1.11
C GLU A 28 6.95 -19.91 -2.59
N GLU A 29 5.66 -19.89 -2.96
CA GLU A 29 5.24 -19.68 -4.35
C GLU A 29 5.59 -18.28 -4.84
N GLU A 30 6.70 -18.17 -5.57
CA GLU A 30 7.25 -16.91 -6.09
C GLU A 30 6.24 -16.12 -6.93
N GLU A 31 5.35 -16.80 -7.67
CA GLU A 31 4.35 -16.13 -8.48
C GLU A 31 3.29 -15.38 -7.66
N PHE A 32 2.87 -15.92 -6.52
CA PHE A 32 1.92 -15.24 -5.62
C PHE A 32 2.53 -13.94 -5.07
N PHE A 33 3.79 -14.01 -4.60
CA PHE A 33 4.51 -12.84 -4.11
C PHE A 33 4.72 -11.81 -5.22
N ARG A 34 5.09 -12.25 -6.43
CA ARG A 34 5.25 -11.37 -7.60
C ARG A 34 3.97 -10.62 -7.94
N ARG A 35 2.84 -11.32 -8.08
CA ARG A 35 1.54 -10.71 -8.40
C ARG A 35 1.10 -9.70 -7.33
N THR A 36 1.35 -10.05 -6.07
CA THR A 36 1.02 -9.17 -4.95
C THR A 36 1.89 -7.92 -4.93
N ALA A 37 3.19 -8.06 -5.19
CA ALA A 37 4.11 -6.93 -5.33
C ALA A 37 3.70 -5.99 -6.49
N GLU A 38 3.31 -6.54 -7.64
CA GLU A 38 2.80 -5.77 -8.79
C GLU A 38 1.53 -4.98 -8.45
N ALA A 39 0.61 -5.59 -7.71
CA ALA A 39 -0.60 -4.92 -7.23
C ALA A 39 -0.25 -3.78 -6.25
N CYS A 40 0.68 -4.01 -5.31
CA CYS A 40 1.14 -2.97 -4.39
C CYS A 40 1.78 -1.78 -5.12
N MET A 41 2.66 -2.03 -6.09
CA MET A 41 3.28 -0.97 -6.90
C MET A 41 2.23 -0.16 -7.68
N SER A 42 1.25 -0.84 -8.26
CA SER A 42 0.17 -0.19 -9.03
C SER A 42 -0.69 0.72 -8.17
N LEU A 43 -1.07 0.26 -6.97
CA LEU A 43 -1.87 1.03 -6.01
C LEU A 43 -1.09 2.22 -5.43
N ALA A 44 0.19 2.03 -5.10
CA ALA A 44 1.06 3.12 -4.66
C ALA A 44 1.22 4.18 -5.76
N GLY A 45 1.44 3.76 -7.01
CA GLY A 45 1.51 4.67 -8.16
C GLY A 45 0.21 5.46 -8.38
N ALA A 46 -0.94 4.82 -8.21
CA ALA A 46 -2.24 5.51 -8.28
C ALA A 46 -2.40 6.58 -7.20
N LEU A 47 -1.97 6.30 -5.96
CA LEU A 47 -1.99 7.28 -4.86
C LEU A 47 -1.08 8.48 -5.16
N GLU A 48 0.13 8.23 -5.66
CA GLU A 48 1.07 9.29 -6.06
C GLU A 48 0.51 10.15 -7.20
N ALA A 49 -0.09 9.51 -8.22
CA ALA A 49 -0.74 10.23 -9.32
C ALA A 49 -1.89 11.11 -8.82
N MET A 50 -2.71 10.63 -7.88
CA MET A 50 -3.74 11.45 -7.25
C MET A 50 -3.16 12.68 -6.55
N ARG A 51 -2.01 12.56 -5.89
CA ARG A 51 -1.32 13.69 -5.24
C ARG A 51 -0.76 14.69 -6.24
N VAL A 52 -0.17 14.22 -7.34
CA VAL A 52 0.38 15.07 -8.40
C VAL A 52 -0.73 15.83 -9.13
N TYR A 53 -1.85 15.17 -9.43
CA TYR A 53 -2.98 15.79 -10.13
C TYR A 53 -3.94 16.58 -9.22
N GLY A 54 -3.62 16.75 -7.94
CA GLY A 54 -4.47 17.49 -6.99
C GLY A 54 -5.83 16.84 -6.72
N LYS A 55 -5.94 15.51 -6.88
CA LYS A 55 -7.16 14.71 -6.63
C LYS A 55 -7.29 14.24 -5.18
N ILE A 56 -6.29 14.52 -4.36
CA ILE A 56 -6.24 14.23 -2.93
C ILE A 56 -5.55 15.41 -2.24
N ASP A 57 -6.06 15.81 -1.08
CA ASP A 57 -5.41 16.84 -0.28
C ASP A 57 -4.10 16.32 0.34
N PRO A 58 -3.09 17.19 0.55
CA PRO A 58 -1.79 16.78 1.06
C PRO A 58 -1.85 16.07 2.41
N GLU A 59 -2.75 16.50 3.32
CA GLU A 59 -2.89 15.92 4.65
C GLU A 59 -3.38 14.46 4.58
N THR A 60 -4.44 14.22 3.81
CA THR A 60 -4.95 12.87 3.57
C THR A 60 -3.91 11.99 2.90
N TYR A 61 -3.21 12.50 1.87
CA TYR A 61 -2.14 11.77 1.22
C TYR A 61 -1.04 11.37 2.21
N MET A 62 -0.59 12.30 3.07
CA MET A 62 0.44 12.01 4.06
C MET A 62 -0.01 10.99 5.09
N LYS A 63 -1.28 11.03 5.51
CA LYS A 63 -1.85 10.03 6.42
C LYS A 63 -1.81 8.63 5.79
N ILE A 64 -2.32 8.49 4.57
CA ILE A 64 -2.33 7.20 3.86
C ILE A 64 -0.89 6.73 3.63
N ARG A 65 0.00 7.60 3.12
CA ARG A 65 1.40 7.26 2.87
C ARG A 65 2.14 6.82 4.13
N LYS A 66 1.88 7.46 5.28
CA LYS A 66 2.45 7.06 6.57
C LYS A 66 1.97 5.67 7.00
N ASN A 67 0.69 5.38 6.82
CA ASN A 67 0.12 4.07 7.13
C ASN A 67 0.72 2.96 6.23
N LEU A 68 0.97 3.28 4.97
CA LEU A 68 1.52 2.34 3.98
C LEU A 68 3.02 2.07 4.14
N LEU A 69 3.80 3.11 4.44
CA LEU A 69 5.25 3.01 4.58
C LEU A 69 5.69 2.64 5.99
N GLY A 70 4.78 2.64 6.98
CA GLY A 70 5.00 2.24 8.37
C GLY A 70 6.38 2.59 8.93
N GLU A 71 6.53 3.75 9.58
CA GLU A 71 7.75 4.12 10.34
C GLU A 71 9.06 3.55 9.76
N ILE A 72 9.51 4.01 8.58
CA ILE A 72 10.89 3.79 8.11
C ILE A 72 11.94 4.39 9.08
N VAL A 73 11.54 4.92 10.24
CA VAL A 73 12.42 5.51 11.25
C VAL A 73 12.08 4.96 12.64
N LYS A 74 12.50 3.71 12.90
CA LYS A 74 13.17 3.28 14.15
C LYS A 74 14.14 2.14 13.86
N THR A 75 15.06 2.34 12.92
CA THR A 75 16.39 1.75 13.06
C THR A 75 17.21 2.73 13.88
N GLU A 76 17.21 2.51 15.20
CA GLU A 76 18.31 2.69 16.17
C GLU A 76 17.74 2.57 17.60
#